data_AF-A0A812MSS3-F1
#
_entry.id   AF-A0A812MSS3-F1
#
_cell.length_a   1.000
_cell.length_b   1.000
_cell.length_c   1.000
_cell.angle_alpha   90.00
_cell.angle_beta   90.00
_cell.angle_gamma   90.00
#
_symmetry.space_group_name_H-M   'P 1'
#
loop_
_entity.id
_entity.type
_entity.pdbx_description
1 polymer ?
#
loop_
_entity_poly.entity_id
_entity_poly.type
_entity_poly.pdbx_seq_one_letter_code
_entity_poly.pdbx_strand_id
1 'polypeptide(L)'
;MKRVDRQKLAKHFQISAAEAEQMVEQEFWQMQHTNHPHIIKLFDFFQDERYAYFVMEAVNGGTLRQLLNTLKTPKGERPKLSEAGKPKHTDSFL
;
A
#
# COMPACT_ATOMS: atom_id res chain seq x y z
N MET A 1 11.48 29.69 -12.94
CA MET A 1 10.52 28.60 -13.21
C MET A 1 11.12 27.30 -12.67
N LYS A 2 10.64 26.78 -11.53
CA LYS A 2 11.16 25.51 -10.97
C LYS A 2 10.71 24.37 -11.87
N ARG A 3 11.65 23.52 -12.32
CA ARG A 3 11.33 22.27 -13.00
C ARG A 3 10.57 21.39 -12.01
N VAL A 4 9.33 21.05 -12.32
CA VAL A 4 8.57 20.04 -11.57
C VAL A 4 8.75 18.75 -12.35
N ASP A 5 9.53 17.82 -11.80
CA ASP A 5 9.68 16.49 -12.38
C ASP A 5 8.33 15.77 -12.30
N ARG A 6 7.62 15.70 -13.43
CA ARG A 6 6.35 14.98 -13.53
C ARG A 6 6.64 13.49 -13.73
N GLN A 7 6.50 12.70 -12.68
CA GLN A 7 6.57 11.24 -12.77
C GLN A 7 5.17 10.68 -13.06
N LYS A 8 5.02 9.90 -14.14
CA LYS A 8 3.80 9.17 -14.43
C LYS A 8 3.87 7.80 -13.73
N LEU A 9 2.99 7.59 -12.76
CA LEU A 9 2.80 6.30 -12.09
C LEU A 9 1.50 5.69 -12.60
N ALA A 10 1.52 4.41 -12.93
CA ALA A 10 0.35 3.68 -13.42
C ALA A 10 0.16 2.40 -12.59
N LYS A 11 -1.00 2.31 -11.92
CA LYS A 11 -1.43 1.08 -11.25
C LYS A 11 -2.00 0.15 -12.33
N HIS A 12 -1.37 -1.01 -12.52
CA HIS A 12 -1.78 -1.98 -13.53
C HIS A 12 -2.55 -3.12 -12.87
N PHE A 13 -3.75 -3.41 -13.38
CA PHE A 13 -4.63 -4.47 -12.89
C PHE A 13 -5.12 -5.32 -14.07
N GLN A 14 -5.29 -6.62 -13.85
CA GLN A 14 -5.87 -7.55 -14.83
C GLN A 14 -7.34 -7.81 -14.46
N ILE A 15 -8.20 -6.81 -14.66
CA ILE A 15 -9.62 -6.83 -14.31
C ILE A 15 -10.45 -6.19 -15.44
N SER A 16 -11.76 -6.44 -15.45
CA SER A 16 -12.66 -5.81 -16.42
C SER A 16 -12.80 -4.30 -16.16
N ALA A 17 -13.30 -3.56 -17.16
CA ALA A 17 -13.50 -2.11 -17.03
C ALA A 17 -14.51 -1.76 -15.91
N ALA A 18 -15.61 -2.49 -15.79
CA ALA A 18 -16.60 -2.29 -14.74
C ALA A 18 -16.01 -2.55 -13.34
N GLU A 19 -15.20 -3.60 -13.18
CA GLU A 19 -14.49 -3.87 -11.92
C GLU A 19 -13.44 -2.79 -11.62
N ALA A 20 -12.78 -2.25 -12.64
CA ALA A 20 -11.83 -1.15 -12.48
C ALA A 20 -12.52 0.13 -12.00
N GLU A 21 -13.69 0.46 -12.54
CA GLU A 21 -14.49 1.62 -12.09
C GLU A 21 -14.90 1.48 -10.62
N GLN A 22 -15.43 0.32 -10.23
CA GLN A 22 -15.79 0.05 -8.83
C GLN A 22 -14.59 0.16 -7.89
N MET A 23 -13.44 -0.38 -8.31
CA MET A 23 -12.21 -0.31 -7.52
C MET A 23 -11.68 1.13 -7.39
N VAL A 24 -11.78 1.95 -8.44
CA VAL A 24 -11.42 3.38 -8.40
C VAL A 24 -12.35 4.14 -7.43
N GLU A 25 -13.66 3.91 -7.53
CA GLU A 25 -14.64 4.54 -6.64
C GLU A 25 -14.40 4.16 -5.18
N GLN A 26 -14.20 2.86 -4.92
CA GLN A 26 -13.90 2.37 -3.59
C GLN A 26 -12.60 2.99 -3.04
N GLU A 27 -11.54 3.05 -3.86
CA GLU A 27 -10.27 3.65 -3.44
C GLU A 27 -10.44 5.13 -3.09
N PHE A 28 -11.16 5.90 -3.92
CA PHE A 28 -11.48 7.29 -3.64
C PHE A 28 -12.18 7.46 -2.29
N TRP A 29 -13.26 6.70 -2.04
CA TRP A 29 -14.02 6.83 -0.80
C TRP A 29 -13.21 6.46 0.45
N GLN A 30 -12.40 5.41 0.40
CA GLN A 30 -11.57 5.01 1.54
C GLN A 30 -10.50 6.07 1.85
N MET A 31 -9.86 6.59 0.79
CA MET A 31 -8.77 7.56 0.95
C MET A 31 -9.27 8.93 1.41
N GLN A 32 -10.44 9.40 0.93
CA GLN A 32 -11.06 10.65 1.35
C GLN A 32 -11.30 10.71 2.87
N HIS A 33 -11.66 9.59 3.48
CA HIS A 33 -11.99 9.52 4.90
C HIS A 33 -10.80 9.18 5.81
N THR A 34 -9.63 8.96 5.23
CA THR A 34 -8.46 8.52 6.00
C THR A 34 -7.51 9.68 6.27
N ASN A 35 -7.39 10.07 7.55
CA ASN A 35 -6.42 11.07 8.00
C ASN A 35 -5.57 10.49 9.14
N HIS A 36 -4.43 9.89 8.79
CA HIS A 36 -3.53 9.25 9.75
C HIS A 36 -2.06 9.53 9.38
N PRO A 37 -1.15 9.76 10.35
CA PRO A 37 0.26 10.09 10.07
C PRO A 37 1.04 9.03 9.28
N HIS A 38 0.57 7.77 9.28
CA HIS A 38 1.22 6.65 8.58
C HIS A 38 0.45 6.18 7.34
N ILE A 39 -0.51 6.96 6.86
CA ILE A 39 -1.28 6.64 5.67
C ILE A 39 -1.14 7.80 4.68
N ILE A 40 -0.85 7.46 3.42
CA ILE A 40 -0.69 8.43 2.36
C ILE A 40 -2.00 9.18 2.12
N LYS A 41 -1.90 10.51 2.18
CA LYS A 41 -3.04 11.39 2.00
C LYS A 41 -3.40 11.54 0.53
N LEU A 42 -4.71 11.58 0.28
CA LEU A 42 -5.28 12.05 -0.97
C LEU A 42 -5.55 13.56 -0.82
N PHE A 43 -4.98 14.36 -1.71
CA PHE A 43 -5.22 15.80 -1.77
C PHE A 43 -6.38 16.14 -2.70
N ASP A 44 -6.46 15.45 -3.83
CA ASP A 44 -7.47 15.73 -4.87
C ASP A 44 -7.71 14.52 -5.78
N PHE A 45 -8.84 14.52 -6.48
CA PHE A 45 -9.24 13.48 -7.41
C PHE A 45 -9.95 14.06 -8.64
N PHE A 46 -9.57 13.59 -9.82
CA PHE A 46 -10.21 13.97 -11.08
C PHE A 46 -10.37 12.77 -11.99
N GLN A 47 -11.34 12.81 -12.89
CA GLN A 47 -11.55 11.77 -13.89
C GLN A 47 -11.88 12.42 -15.23
N ASP A 48 -11.32 11.87 -16.30
CA ASP A 48 -11.72 12.14 -17.68
C ASP A 48 -12.22 10.85 -18.36
N GLU A 49 -12.49 10.91 -19.67
CA GLU A 49 -13.00 9.76 -20.45
C GLU A 49 -12.07 8.54 -20.44
N ARG A 50 -10.79 8.72 -20.12
CA ARG A 50 -9.76 7.67 -20.25
C ARG A 50 -9.09 7.31 -18.94
N TYR A 51 -9.00 8.23 -17.99
CA TYR A 51 -8.18 8.06 -16.79
C TYR A 51 -8.83 8.66 -15.55
N ALA A 52 -8.61 7.98 -14.42
CA ALA A 52 -8.78 8.52 -13.08
C ALA A 52 -7.41 8.99 -12.54
N TYR A 53 -7.39 10.18 -11.98
CA TYR A 53 -6.21 10.87 -11.48
C TYR A 53 -6.32 11.07 -9.97
N PHE A 54 -5.39 10.44 -9.23
CA PHE A 54 -5.25 10.61 -7.79
C PHE A 54 -4.08 11.54 -7.50
N VAL A 55 -4.34 12.69 -6.88
CA VAL A 55 -3.31 13.61 -6.41
C VAL A 55 -2.98 13.25 -4.97
N MET A 56 -1.83 12.61 -4.75
CA MET A 56 -1.46 12.00 -3.47
C MET A 56 -0.15 12.58 -2.93
N GLU A 57 0.12 12.35 -1.65
CA GLU A 57 1.43 12.63 -1.04
C GLU A 57 2.57 11.88 -1.75
N ALA A 58 3.65 12.59 -2.06
CA ALA A 58 4.82 12.02 -2.72
C ALA A 58 5.81 11.43 -1.69
N VAL A 59 6.07 10.13 -1.81
CA VAL A 59 7.01 9.41 -0.93
C VAL A 59 8.29 9.06 -1.68
N ASN A 60 9.40 9.70 -1.33
CA ASN A 60 10.67 9.55 -2.05
C ASN A 60 11.50 8.32 -1.64
N GLY A 61 11.07 7.59 -0.59
CA GLY A 61 11.81 6.42 -0.07
C GLY A 61 11.65 5.13 -0.87
N GLY A 62 10.78 5.13 -1.90
CA GLY A 62 10.42 3.92 -2.63
C GLY A 62 9.55 2.97 -1.80
N THR A 63 9.47 1.72 -2.25
CA THR A 63 8.65 0.68 -1.62
C THR A 63 9.47 -0.15 -0.63
N LEU A 64 8.83 -0.61 0.46
CA LEU A 64 9.44 -1.57 1.38
C LEU A 64 9.94 -2.83 0.65
N ARG A 65 9.26 -3.27 -0.40
CA ARG A 65 9.68 -4.41 -1.22
C ARG A 65 11.03 -4.18 -1.89
N GLN A 66 11.29 -2.97 -2.40
CA GLN A 66 12.60 -2.63 -2.97
C GLN A 66 13.68 -2.73 -1.90
N LEU A 67 13.44 -2.19 -0.71
CA LEU A 67 14.36 -2.30 0.42
C LEU A 67 14.62 -3.77 0.81
N LEU A 68 13.58 -4.60 0.92
CA LEU A 68 13.75 -6.03 1.25
C LEU A 68 14.56 -6.77 0.17
N ASN A 69 14.39 -6.40 -1.10
CA ASN A 69 15.16 -7.00 -2.20
C ASN A 69 16.64 -6.61 -2.18
N THR A 70 17.01 -5.43 -1.66
CA THR A 70 18.42 -5.04 -1.48
C THR A 70 19.03 -5.69 -0.25
N LEU A 71 18.21 -5.92 0.78
CA LEU A 71 18.63 -6.53 2.03
C LEU A 71 18.83 -8.05 1.94
N LYS A 72 18.67 -8.70 0.76
CA LYS A 72 18.77 -10.15 0.56
C LYS A 72 19.85 -10.77 1.45
N THR A 73 19.39 -11.25 2.59
CA THR A 73 20.11 -12.15 3.46
C THR A 73 20.37 -13.43 2.67
N PRO A 74 21.50 -14.13 2.88
CA PRO A 74 21.63 -15.49 2.37
C PRO A 74 20.36 -16.25 2.79
N LYS A 75 19.84 -17.06 1.87
CA LYS A 75 18.58 -17.81 1.93
C LYS A 75 18.53 -18.67 3.21
N GLY A 76 18.35 -18.03 4.35
CA GLY A 76 18.25 -18.65 5.66
C GLY A 76 16.91 -19.34 5.70
N GLU A 77 16.96 -20.64 5.94
CA GLU A 77 15.81 -21.49 6.18
C GLU A 77 14.78 -20.73 7.01
N ARG A 78 13.58 -20.53 6.44
CA ARG A 78 12.46 -19.99 7.20
C ARG A 78 12.26 -20.93 8.39
N PRO A 79 12.31 -20.47 9.65
CA PRO A 79 11.94 -21.31 10.77
C PRO A 79 10.53 -21.82 10.50
N LYS A 80 10.35 -23.13 10.47
CA LYS A 80 9.01 -23.70 10.35
C LYS A 80 8.22 -23.20 11.56
N LEU A 81 7.13 -22.48 11.32
CA LEU A 81 6.09 -22.24 12.33
C LEU A 81 5.41 -23.59 12.64
N SER A 82 6.12 -24.51 13.27
CA SER A 82 5.56 -25.74 13.83
C SER A 82 5.93 -25.94 15.29
N GLU A 83 6.72 -25.06 15.89
CA GLU A 83 7.15 -25.21 17.30
C GLU A 83 7.01 -23.91 18.12
N ALA A 84 6.07 -23.03 17.76
CA ALA A 84 5.55 -22.10 18.75
C ALA A 84 4.69 -22.91 19.73
N GLY A 85 5.32 -23.34 20.83
CA GLY A 85 4.68 -24.04 21.92
C GLY A 85 3.36 -23.38 22.29
N LYS A 86 2.32 -24.22 22.47
CA LYS A 86 0.98 -23.81 22.91
C LYS A 86 1.09 -22.74 24.02
N PRO A 87 0.31 -21.65 23.96
CA PRO A 87 0.28 -20.68 25.05
C PRO A 87 -0.15 -21.40 26.33
N LYS A 88 0.75 -21.44 27.31
CA LYS A 88 0.41 -21.91 28.66
C LYS A 88 -0.45 -20.81 29.30
N HIS A 89 -1.76 -21.00 29.29
CA HIS A 89 -2.64 -20.28 30.22
C HIS A 89 -2.26 -20.72 31.62
N THR A 90 -1.52 -19.89 32.35
CA THR A 90 -1.44 -19.98 33.80
C THR A 90 -2.45 -18.99 34.35
N ASP A 91 -3.68 -19.48 34.57
CA ASP A 91 -4.61 -18.81 35.44
C ASP A 91 -4.16 -19.06 36.89
N SER A 92 -3.60 -18.02 37.53
CA SER A 92 -3.68 -17.87 38.98
C SER A 92 -3.53 -16.40 39.35
N PHE A 93 -4.65 -15.69 39.35
CA PHE A 93 -4.81 -14.52 40.22
C PHE A 93 -5.58 -15.01 41.44
N LEU A 94 -4.88 -15.07 42.57
CA LEU A 94 -5.46 -14.80 43.88
C LEU A 94 -5.21 -13.32 44.16
#